data_AF-A0A850S574-F1
#
_entry.id   AF-A0A850S574-F1
#
_cell.length_a   1.000
_cell.length_b   1.000
_cell.length_c   1.000
_cell.angle_alpha   90.00
_cell.angle_beta   90.00
_cell.angle_gamma   90.00
#
_symmetry.space_group_name_H-M   'P 1'
#
loop_
_entity.id
_entity.type
_entity.pdbx_description
1 polymer ?
#
loop_
_entity_poly.entity_id
_entity_poly.type
_entity_poly.pdbx_seq_one_letter_code
_entity_poly.pdbx_strand_id
1 'polypeptide(L)'
;MDMLGEGFQRIESSLIAREKAQGVTSSNIANADTPNYRVDNRSFADFLAERQQHKGAGKPVATHAGHISDSGSGHLSSSSVFDYSPARRMDGNTVDVQKEMARMSENQLMHELSMRLAKGRISGLLNAIKEGNR
;
A
#
# COMPACT_ATOMS: atom_id res chain seq x y z
N MET A 1 -23.16 12.35 -5.50
CA MET A 1 -21.88 12.42 -4.77
C MET A 1 -21.89 11.37 -3.67
N ASP A 2 -21.26 10.22 -3.88
CA ASP A 2 -21.07 9.21 -2.84
C ASP A 2 -19.89 9.62 -1.95
N MET A 3 -20.16 10.50 -0.98
CA MET A 3 -19.13 11.06 -0.09
C MET A 3 -18.85 10.17 1.13
N LEU A 4 -19.69 9.17 1.40
CA LEU A 4 -19.65 8.37 2.63
C LEU A 4 -18.89 7.06 2.46
N GLY A 5 -19.08 6.35 1.34
CA GLY A 5 -18.48 5.04 1.12
C GLY A 5 -17.06 5.13 0.53
N GLU A 6 -16.95 5.57 -0.71
CA GLU A 6 -15.71 5.44 -1.47
C GLU A 6 -14.56 6.30 -0.94
N GLY A 7 -14.83 7.56 -0.59
CA GLY A 7 -13.78 8.48 -0.14
C GLY A 7 -13.12 8.05 1.17
N PHE A 8 -13.93 7.59 2.13
CA PHE A 8 -13.44 7.07 3.41
C PHE A 8 -12.65 5.78 3.22
N GLN A 9 -13.18 4.85 2.40
CA GLN A 9 -12.49 3.60 2.08
C GLN A 9 -11.13 3.80 1.40
N ARG A 10 -10.98 4.85 0.58
CA ARG A 10 -9.68 5.20 -0.04
C ARG A 10 -8.67 5.70 1.00
N ILE A 11 -9.11 6.52 1.96
CA ILE A 11 -8.23 7.00 3.03
C ILE A 11 -7.84 5.83 3.95
N GLU A 12 -8.79 4.99 4.33
CA GLU A 12 -8.57 3.79 5.13
C GLU A 12 -7.58 2.83 4.46
N SER A 13 -7.81 2.48 3.19
CA SER A 13 -6.89 1.61 2.44
C SER A 13 -5.50 2.22 2.29
N SER A 14 -5.40 3.55 2.12
CA SER A 14 -4.10 4.24 2.13
C SER A 14 -3.40 4.12 3.48
N LEU A 15 -4.12 4.25 4.59
CA LEU A 15 -3.55 4.17 5.93
C LEU A 15 -2.98 2.78 6.20
N ILE A 16 -3.75 1.74 5.90
CA ILE A 16 -3.34 0.34 6.05
C ILE A 16 -2.14 0.02 5.15
N ALA A 17 -2.12 0.52 3.91
CA ALA A 17 -0.99 0.31 3.00
C ALA A 17 0.29 0.98 3.51
N ARG A 18 0.18 2.18 4.12
CA ARG A 18 1.31 2.87 4.76
C ARG A 18 1.84 2.13 5.98
N GLU A 19 0.95 1.59 6.81
CA GLU A 19 1.32 0.77 7.96
C GLU A 19 2.10 -0.47 7.53
N LYS A 20 1.62 -1.20 6.50
CA LYS A 20 2.36 -2.33 5.92
C LYS A 20 3.74 -1.93 5.41
N ALA A 21 3.83 -0.84 4.65
CA ALA A 21 5.10 -0.33 4.14
C ALA A 21 6.08 0.05 5.26
N GLN A 22 5.58 0.62 6.36
CA GLN A 22 6.39 0.92 7.55
C GLN A 22 6.91 -0.36 8.21
N GLY A 23 6.07 -1.39 8.33
CA GLY A 23 6.47 -2.69 8.86
C GLY A 23 7.59 -3.34 8.04
N VAL A 24 7.48 -3.29 6.71
CA VAL A 24 8.53 -3.80 5.80
C VAL A 24 9.83 -3.00 5.96
N THR A 25 9.76 -1.67 5.92
CA THR A 25 10.94 -0.81 6.06
C THR A 25 11.64 -1.04 7.42
N SER A 26 10.85 -1.18 8.50
CA SER A 26 11.37 -1.50 9.83
C SER A 26 12.06 -2.87 9.86
N SER A 27 11.46 -3.88 9.22
CA SER A 27 12.06 -5.21 9.10
C SER A 27 13.37 -5.19 8.30
N ASN A 28 13.43 -4.42 7.21
CA ASN A 28 14.66 -4.25 6.43
C ASN A 28 15.77 -3.61 7.28
N ILE A 29 15.46 -2.54 8.02
CA ILE A 29 16.42 -1.85 8.91
C ILE A 29 16.92 -2.80 10.01
N ALA A 30 16.01 -3.54 10.66
CA ALA A 30 16.37 -4.46 11.73
C ALA A 30 17.31 -5.59 11.26
N ASN A 31 17.17 -6.01 10.00
CA ASN A 31 17.99 -7.07 9.41
C ASN A 31 19.19 -6.52 8.60
N ALA A 32 19.50 -5.23 8.71
CA ALA A 32 20.58 -4.61 7.95
C ALA A 32 22.00 -5.11 8.29
N ASP A 33 22.16 -5.75 9.44
CA ASP A 33 23.43 -6.39 9.84
C ASP A 33 23.34 -7.93 9.84
N THR A 34 22.28 -8.48 9.22
CA THR A 34 22.14 -9.93 9.05
C THR A 34 22.83 -10.37 7.74
N PRO A 35 23.86 -11.25 7.80
CA PRO A 35 24.53 -11.75 6.60
C PRO A 35 23.55 -12.42 5.63
N ASN A 36 23.78 -12.28 4.32
CA ASN A 36 22.93 -12.82 3.24
C ASN A 36 21.45 -12.36 3.26
N TYR A 37 21.09 -11.31 3.99
CA TYR A 37 19.72 -10.81 4.01
C TYR A 37 19.32 -10.14 2.68
N ARG A 38 18.09 -10.41 2.24
CA ARG A 38 17.50 -9.87 1.01
C ARG A 38 16.44 -8.84 1.36
N VAL A 39 16.64 -7.60 0.90
CA VAL A 39 15.70 -6.51 1.11
C VAL A 39 14.35 -6.80 0.45
N ASP A 40 13.26 -6.53 1.18
CA ASP A 40 11.92 -6.51 0.59
C ASP A 40 11.67 -5.12 -0.01
N ASN A 41 11.54 -5.06 -1.33
CA ASN A 41 11.38 -3.82 -2.11
C ASN A 41 9.92 -3.39 -2.29
N ARG A 42 8.95 -4.06 -1.67
CA ARG A 42 7.53 -3.68 -1.79
C ARG A 42 7.31 -2.28 -1.26
N SER A 43 6.71 -1.44 -2.09
CA SER A 43 6.40 -0.04 -1.83
C SER A 43 4.96 0.13 -1.34
N PHE A 44 4.63 1.34 -0.88
CA PHE A 44 3.24 1.73 -0.59
C PHE A 44 2.29 1.44 -1.77
N ALA A 45 2.73 1.70 -3.01
CA ALA A 45 1.91 1.49 -4.19
C ALA A 45 1.54 0.01 -4.37
N ASP A 46 2.48 -0.91 -4.06
CA ASP A 46 2.24 -2.35 -4.12
C ASP A 46 1.21 -2.78 -3.08
N PHE A 47 1.34 -2.31 -1.84
CA PHE A 47 0.37 -2.61 -0.77
C PHE A 47 -1.01 -1.99 -1.02
N LEU A 48 -1.06 -0.81 -1.63
CA LEU A 48 -2.31 -0.17 -2.00
C LEU A 48 -2.99 -0.93 -3.14
N ALA A 49 -2.23 -1.33 -4.16
CA ALA A 49 -2.73 -2.11 -5.29
C ALA A 49 -3.28 -3.46 -4.82
N GLU A 50 -2.57 -4.17 -3.93
CA GLU A 50 -3.04 -5.41 -3.29
C GLU A 50 -4.41 -5.21 -2.63
N ARG A 51 -4.58 -4.14 -1.85
CA ARG A 51 -5.84 -3.82 -1.17
C ARG A 51 -6.96 -3.42 -2.12
N GLN A 52 -6.65 -2.75 -3.22
CA GLN A 52 -7.63 -2.38 -4.25
C GLN A 52 -8.06 -3.59 -5.07
N GLN A 53 -7.14 -4.49 -5.39
CA GLN A 53 -7.42 -5.72 -6.14
C GLN A 53 -8.33 -6.68 -5.37
N HIS A 54 -8.23 -6.74 -4.04
CA HIS A 54 -9.14 -7.54 -3.21
C HIS A 54 -10.59 -7.03 -3.16
N LYS A 55 -10.93 -5.90 -3.81
CA LYS A 55 -12.32 -5.43 -4.00
C LYS A 55 -12.89 -5.73 -5.39
N GLY A 56 -12.10 -6.30 -6.30
CA GLY A 56 -12.57 -6.84 -7.58
C GLY A 56 -13.04 -8.27 -7.40
N ALA A 57 -14.28 -8.53 -7.81
CA ALA A 57 -14.95 -9.82 -7.82
C ALA A 57 -14.02 -11.02 -8.08
N GLY A 58 -14.30 -12.14 -7.40
CA GLY A 58 -13.80 -13.44 -7.84
C GLY A 58 -14.01 -13.58 -9.34
N LYS A 59 -12.98 -14.08 -10.04
CA LYS A 59 -12.94 -14.20 -11.50
C LYS A 59 -14.32 -14.59 -12.02
N PRO A 60 -14.97 -13.81 -12.90
CA PRO A 60 -16.23 -14.23 -13.49
C PRO A 60 -15.97 -15.55 -14.22
N VAL A 61 -16.52 -16.64 -13.69
CA VAL A 61 -16.43 -17.95 -14.34
C VAL A 61 -17.40 -17.91 -15.52
N ALA A 62 -16.86 -17.99 -16.72
CA ALA A 62 -17.68 -18.14 -17.92
C ALA A 62 -18.34 -19.54 -17.86
N THR A 63 -19.60 -19.60 -17.45
CA THR A 63 -20.36 -20.85 -17.35
C THR A 63 -20.96 -21.31 -18.68
N HIS A 64 -20.90 -20.48 -19.73
CA HIS A 64 -21.46 -20.78 -21.04
C HIS A 64 -20.59 -20.26 -22.18
N ALA A 65 -20.61 -20.96 -23.33
CA ALA A 65 -19.76 -20.67 -24.48
C ALA A 65 -20.05 -19.31 -25.16
N GLY A 66 -21.18 -18.68 -24.86
CA GLY A 66 -21.54 -17.33 -25.32
C GLY A 66 -21.19 -16.20 -24.34
N HIS A 67 -20.61 -16.51 -23.18
CA HIS A 67 -20.18 -15.49 -22.23
C HIS A 67 -18.85 -14.88 -22.68
N ILE A 68 -18.70 -13.58 -22.47
CA ILE A 68 -17.43 -12.88 -22.65
C ILE A 68 -16.47 -13.38 -21.57
N SER A 69 -15.51 -14.20 -21.96
CA SER A 69 -14.38 -14.56 -21.11
C SER A 69 -13.49 -13.34 -20.91
N ASP A 70 -13.14 -13.06 -19.65
CA ASP A 70 -12.08 -12.10 -19.34
C ASP A 70 -10.78 -12.63 -19.96
N SER A 71 -10.39 -12.06 -21.10
CA SER A 71 -9.12 -12.33 -21.75
C SER A 71 -8.03 -11.59 -20.99
N GLY A 72 -7.80 -12.08 -19.77
CA GLY A 72 -6.79 -11.63 -18.80
C GLY A 72 -6.23 -10.26 -19.12
N SER A 73 -6.97 -9.21 -18.78
CA SER A 73 -6.37 -7.88 -18.67
C SER A 73 -5.10 -8.06 -17.84
N GLY A 74 -3.98 -7.78 -18.51
CA GLY A 74 -2.70 -8.42 -18.24
C GLY A 74 -2.44 -8.54 -16.76
N HIS A 75 -1.93 -9.70 -16.33
CA HIS A 75 -1.17 -9.77 -15.10
C HIS A 75 -0.29 -8.51 -15.08
N LEU A 76 -0.67 -7.53 -14.27
CA LEU A 76 0.31 -6.82 -13.47
C LEU A 76 0.91 -7.97 -12.66
N SER A 77 1.85 -8.65 -13.30
CA SER A 77 2.98 -9.20 -12.60
C SER A 77 3.41 -7.97 -11.81
N SER A 78 3.04 -7.96 -10.53
CA SER A 78 3.97 -7.55 -9.52
C SER A 78 5.16 -8.46 -9.77
N SER A 79 5.92 -8.12 -10.82
CA SER A 79 7.31 -8.44 -10.94
C SER A 79 7.77 -7.83 -9.65
N SER A 80 7.92 -8.71 -8.66
CA SER A 80 8.70 -8.43 -7.49
C SER A 80 9.92 -7.74 -8.08
N VAL A 81 10.00 -6.43 -7.86
CA VAL A 81 11.08 -5.59 -8.40
C VAL A 81 12.31 -5.99 -7.60
N PHE A 82 12.78 -7.20 -7.89
CA PHE A 82 14.03 -7.79 -7.48
C PHE A 82 15.03 -7.47 -8.59
N ASP A 83 15.09 -6.19 -8.97
CA ASP A 83 16.21 -5.73 -9.76
C ASP A 83 16.52 -4.27 -9.44
N TYR A 84 17.20 -4.10 -8.32
CA TYR A 84 18.26 -3.12 -8.24
C TYR A 84 19.33 -3.79 -7.39
N SER A 85 20.47 -4.11 -7.98
CA SER A 85 21.64 -4.56 -7.25
C SER A 85 22.47 -3.33 -6.90
N PRO A 86 22.19 -2.59 -5.81
CA PRO A 86 23.19 -1.70 -5.24
C PRO A 86 24.41 -2.57 -4.89
N ALA A 87 25.62 -2.01 -5.01
CA ALA A 87 26.87 -2.70 -4.75
C ALA A 87 26.73 -3.62 -3.53
N ARG A 88 26.82 -4.94 -3.76
CA ARG A 88 26.70 -5.92 -2.67
C ARG A 88 27.74 -5.54 -1.63
N ARG A 89 27.31 -5.34 -0.39
CA ARG A 89 28.24 -5.36 0.73
C ARG A 89 28.99 -6.70 0.66
N MET A 90 30.24 -6.72 1.13
CA MET A 90 31.08 -7.94 1.09
C MET A 90 30.45 -9.15 1.81
N ASP A 91 29.41 -8.92 2.62
CA ASP A 91 28.64 -9.89 3.41
C ASP A 91 27.39 -10.47 2.69
N GLY A 92 27.13 -10.07 1.44
CA GLY A 92 25.97 -10.52 0.67
C GLY A 92 24.64 -9.85 1.06
N ASN A 93 24.64 -8.89 1.97
CA ASN A 93 23.45 -8.11 2.30
C ASN A 93 23.15 -7.06 1.22
N THR A 94 21.86 -6.89 0.93
CA THR A 94 21.33 -5.96 -0.08
C THR A 94 20.62 -4.74 0.53
N VAL A 95 20.52 -4.67 1.86
CA VAL A 95 19.90 -3.55 2.56
C VAL A 95 20.84 -2.34 2.61
N ASP A 96 20.30 -1.18 2.24
CA ASP A 96 20.92 0.12 2.47
C ASP A 96 20.15 0.85 3.58
N VAL A 97 20.76 0.95 4.77
CA VAL A 97 20.14 1.55 5.95
C VAL A 97 19.77 3.01 5.71
N GLN A 98 20.59 3.78 5.00
CA GLN A 98 20.32 5.20 4.76
C GLN A 98 19.10 5.38 3.86
N LYS A 99 19.00 4.54 2.82
CA LYS A 99 17.84 4.50 1.94
C LYS A 99 16.57 4.09 2.67
N GLU A 100 16.63 3.04 3.51
CA GLU A 100 15.48 2.59 4.28
C GLU A 100 15.06 3.64 5.34
N MET A 101 15.99 4.33 5.99
CA MET A 101 15.68 5.44 6.90
C MET A 101 15.01 6.60 6.18
N ALA A 102 15.46 6.95 4.97
CA ALA A 102 14.81 7.98 4.16
C ALA A 102 13.37 7.59 3.78
N ARG A 103 13.16 6.34 3.35
CA ARG A 103 11.83 5.78 3.07
C ARG A 103 10.92 5.78 4.31
N MET A 104 11.47 5.45 5.47
CA MET A 104 10.74 5.48 6.74
C MET A 104 10.27 6.90 7.07
N SER A 105 11.15 7.90 6.94
CA SER A 105 10.81 9.30 7.19
C SER A 105 9.74 9.81 6.23
N GLU A 106 9.86 9.51 4.93
CA GLU A 106 8.85 9.84 3.93
C GLU A 106 7.48 9.23 4.29
N ASN A 107 7.47 7.94 4.63
CA ASN A 107 6.24 7.25 4.97
C ASN A 107 5.59 7.79 6.25
N GLN A 108 6.39 8.17 7.26
CA GLN A 108 5.90 8.80 8.49
C GLN A 108 5.19 10.13 8.20
N LEU A 109 5.80 11.01 7.40
CA LEU A 109 5.21 12.29 7.00
C LEU A 109 3.88 12.08 6.28
N MET A 110 3.86 11.15 5.33
CA MET A 110 2.67 10.89 4.54
C MET A 110 1.56 10.16 5.33
N HIS A 111 1.93 9.33 6.31
CA HIS A 111 1.00 8.72 7.24
C HIS A 111 0.33 9.78 8.12
N GLU A 112 1.11 10.73 8.66
CA GLU A 112 0.56 11.84 9.44
C GLU A 112 -0.41 12.69 8.60
N LEU A 113 -0.06 12.98 7.33
CA LEU A 113 -0.94 13.67 6.40
C LEU A 113 -2.26 12.89 6.19
N SER A 114 -2.17 11.59 5.91
CA SER A 114 -3.35 10.72 5.78
C SER A 114 -4.25 10.77 7.02
N MET A 115 -3.67 10.74 8.22
CA MET A 115 -4.41 10.85 9.48
C MET A 115 -5.10 12.21 9.66
N ARG A 116 -4.42 13.30 9.30
CA ARG A 116 -5.02 14.65 9.34
C ARG A 116 -6.21 14.76 8.39
N LEU A 117 -6.08 14.21 7.17
CA LEU A 117 -7.17 14.17 6.19
C LEU A 117 -8.35 13.32 6.68
N ALA A 118 -8.08 12.15 7.28
CA ALA A 118 -9.09 11.28 7.86
C ALA A 118 -9.87 12.00 8.97
N LYS A 119 -9.15 12.66 9.89
CA LYS A 119 -9.75 13.46 10.96
C LYS A 119 -10.63 14.58 10.42
N GLY A 120 -10.14 15.34 9.43
CA GLY A 120 -10.89 16.43 8.81
C GLY A 120 -12.20 15.94 8.18
N ARG A 121 -12.18 14.78 7.52
CA ARG A 121 -13.39 14.15 6.95
C ARG A 121 -14.39 13.74 8.03
N ILE A 122 -13.93 13.06 9.08
CA ILE A 122 -14.79 12.64 10.20
C ILE A 122 -15.41 13.87 10.88
N SER A 123 -14.62 14.91 11.16
CA SER A 123 -15.14 16.16 11.74
C SER A 123 -16.16 16.83 10.82
N GLY A 124 -15.95 16.84 9.50
CA GLY A 124 -16.92 17.36 8.54
C GLY A 124 -18.24 16.59 8.56
N LEU A 125 -18.19 15.26 8.66
CA LEU A 125 -19.39 14.42 8.78
C LEU A 125 -20.13 14.68 10.10
N LEU A 126 -19.41 14.77 11.22
CA LEU A 126 -20.01 15.07 12.52
C LEU A 126 -20.71 16.44 12.53
N ASN A 127 -20.09 17.45 11.91
CA ASN A 127 -20.71 18.77 11.78
C ASN A 127 -21.98 18.72 10.93
N ALA A 128 -21.96 18.03 9.79
CA ALA A 128 -23.14 17.88 8.93
C ALA A 128 -24.30 17.16 9.65
N ILE A 129 -24.00 16.10 10.42
CA ILE A 129 -25.01 15.40 11.24
C ILE A 129 -25.58 16.32 12.32
N LYS A 130 -24.73 17.12 12.97
CA LYS A 130 -25.14 18.05 14.03
C LYS A 130 -26.00 19.21 13.51
N GLU A 131 -25.67 19.75 12.33
CA GLU A 131 -26.41 20.84 11.70
C GLU A 131 -27.72 20.36 11.04
N GLY A 132 -27.75 19.14 10.50
CA GLY A 132 -28.97 18.55 9.91
C GLY A 132 -30.03 18.13 10.93
N ASN A 133 -29.74 18.21 12.24
CA ASN A 133 -30.68 17.94 13.34
C ASN A 133 -31.30 19.24 13.93
N ARG A 134 -31.24 20.34 13.17
CA ARG A 134 -31.94 21.60 13.45
C ARG A 134 -32.89 21.92 12.30
#